data_AF-A0A925TIC5-F1
#
_entry.id   AF-A0A925TIC5-F1
#
_cell.length_a   1.000
_cell.length_b   1.000
_cell.length_c   1.000
_cell.angle_alpha   90.00
_cell.angle_beta   90.00
_cell.angle_gamma   90.00
#
_symmetry.space_group_name_H-M   'P 1'
#
loop_
_entity.id
_entity.type
_entity.pdbx_description
1 polymer ?
#
loop_
_entity_poly.entity_id
_entity_poly.type
_entity_poly.pdbx_seq_one_letter_code
_entity_poly.pdbx_strand_id
1 'polypeptide(L)' 'MSKPVSIVTVRVPGSTSNCGAGFDTLGLALQVHNRVTLVREEGDAPRPATSSDGRAQAMVETTAASFFAAARIR' A
#
# COMPACT_ATOMS: atom_id res chain seq x y z
N MET A 1 -29.24 2.94 14.77
CA MET A 1 -28.83 3.65 13.54
C MET A 1 -27.52 3.05 13.07
N SER A 2 -27.42 2.62 11.80
CA SER A 2 -26.17 2.08 11.25
C SER A 2 -25.09 3.17 11.22
N LYS A 3 -23.85 2.82 11.55
CA LYS A 3 -22.71 3.75 11.58
C LYS A 3 -22.45 4.24 10.15
N PRO A 4 -22.18 5.54 9.92
CA PRO A 4 -21.92 6.03 8.57
C PRO A 4 -20.68 5.34 7.97
N VAL A 5 -20.84 4.81 6.76
CA VAL A 5 -19.76 4.18 6.00
C VAL A 5 -18.69 5.24 5.72
N SER A 6 -17.48 5.01 6.23
CA SER A 6 -16.32 5.86 5.92
C SER A 6 -15.58 5.25 4.74
N ILE A 7 -15.56 5.95 3.61
CA ILE A 7 -14.83 5.54 2.41
C ILE A 7 -13.76 6.58 2.07
N VAL A 8 -12.57 6.10 1.69
CA VAL A 8 -11.47 6.94 1.19
C VAL A 8 -10.91 6.33 -0.08
N THR A 9 -10.59 7.18 -1.06
CA THR A 9 -9.83 6.75 -2.24
C THR A 9 -8.55 7.57 -2.35
N VAL A 10 -7.42 6.87 -2.38
CA VAL A 10 -6.08 7.44 -2.50
C VAL A 10 -5.54 7.16 -3.89
N ARG A 11 -4.92 8.18 -4.51
CA ARG A 11 -4.16 8.04 -5.75
C ARG A 11 -2.70 8.37 -5.46
N VAL A 12 -1.81 7.39 -5.58
CA VAL A 12 -0.38 7.51 -5.25
C VAL A 12 0.44 7.43 -6.53
N PRO A 13 1.34 8.39 -6.82
CA PRO A 13 2.24 8.28 -7.95
C PRO A 13 3.31 7.23 -7.67
N GLY A 14 3.73 6.51 -8.72
CA GLY A 14 5.01 5.81 -8.69
C GLY A 14 6.15 6.81 -8.62
N SER A 15 7.32 6.36 -8.16
CA SER A 15 8.52 7.20 -8.07
C SER A 15 9.76 6.45 -8.53
N THR A 16 10.81 7.20 -8.81
CA THR A 16 12.17 6.69 -9.00
C THR A 16 13.14 7.47 -8.12
N SER A 17 14.23 6.84 -7.67
CA SER A 17 15.20 7.39 -6.72
C SER A 17 16.58 7.62 -7.35
N ASN A 18 17.49 8.21 -6.58
CA ASN A 18 18.89 8.53 -6.90
C ASN A 18 19.06 9.61 -7.98
N CYS A 19 18.34 9.53 -9.10
CA CYS A 19 18.33 10.53 -10.17
C CYS A 19 19.75 11.00 -10.58
N GLY A 20 20.70 10.06 -10.70
CA GLY A 20 22.12 10.35 -10.90
C GLY A 20 22.89 10.35 -9.58
N ALA A 21 23.56 11.47 -9.26
CA ALA A 21 24.41 11.60 -8.07
C ALA A 21 23.63 11.77 -6.74
N GLY A 22 22.29 11.80 -6.77
CA GLY A 22 21.44 12.07 -5.62
C GLY A 22 21.13 10.85 -4.75
N PHE A 23 22.14 10.03 -4.47
CA PHE A 23 22.02 8.83 -3.62
C PHE A 23 21.34 9.18 -2.29
N ASP A 24 20.38 8.34 -1.88
CA ASP A 24 19.60 8.47 -0.64
C ASP A 24 18.85 9.81 -0.44
N THR A 25 18.71 10.65 -1.47
CA THR A 25 18.03 11.96 -1.33
C THR A 25 17.05 12.27 -2.46
N LEU A 26 17.48 12.17 -3.72
CA LEU A 26 16.65 12.61 -4.83
C LEU A 26 15.63 11.55 -5.23
N GLY A 27 14.36 11.95 -5.27
CA GLY A 27 13.26 11.17 -5.80
C GLY A 27 12.40 12.00 -6.75
N LEU A 28 11.87 11.36 -7.79
CA LEU A 28 10.97 11.98 -8.76
C LEU A 28 9.66 11.19 -8.83
N ALA A 29 8.53 11.88 -8.66
CA ALA A 29 7.21 11.31 -8.91
C ALA A 29 6.96 11.20 -10.42
N LEU A 30 6.47 10.04 -10.85
CA LEU A 30 6.17 9.73 -12.24
C LEU A 30 4.66 9.77 -12.49
N GLN A 31 4.25 9.93 -13.75
CA GLN A 31 2.83 9.98 -14.14
C GLN A 31 2.14 8.61 -14.18
N VAL A 32 2.72 7.57 -13.58
CA VAL A 32 2.10 6.26 -13.34
C VAL A 32 1.54 6.22 -11.92
N HIS A 33 0.35 5.66 -11.70
CA HIS A 33 -0.33 5.77 -10.41
C HIS A 33 -1.00 4.46 -9.98
N ASN A 34 -0.95 4.19 -8.67
CA ASN A 34 -1.84 3.25 -8.02
C ASN A 34 -3.08 4.00 -7.49
N ARG A 35 -4.25 3.37 -7.57
CA ARG A 35 -5.49 3.86 -6.97
C ARG A 35 -6.00 2.83 -5.98
N VAL A 36 -6.18 3.23 -4.73
CA VAL A 36 -6.61 2.36 -3.63
C VAL A 36 -7.86 2.95 -2.99
N THR A 37 -8.95 2.19 -2.97
CA THR A 37 -10.18 2.57 -2.25
C THR A 37 -10.32 1.69 -1.02
N LEU A 38 -10.50 2.31 0.14
CA LEU A 38 -10.73 1.63 1.41
C LEU A 38 -12.10 2.00 1.95
N VAL A 39 -12.84 0.97 2.38
CA VAL A 39 -14.10 1.11 3.11
C VAL A 39 -13.85 0.65 4.53
N ARG A 40 -14.25 1.45 5.51
CA ARG A 40 -14.18 1.07 6.92
C ARG A 40 -15.20 -0.03 7.19
N GLU A 41 -14.71 -1.17 7.64
CA GLU A 41 -15.49 -2.35 8.03
C GLU A 41 -15.13 -2.78 9.45
N GLU A 42 -15.91 -3.69 10.04
CA GLU A 42 -15.58 -4.33 11.31
C GLU A 42 -14.49 -5.41 11.12
N GLY A 43 -13.53 -5.47 12.05
CA GLY A 43 -12.41 -6.42 12.03
C GLY A 43 -11.07 -5.75 12.34
N ASP A 44 -10.01 -6.56 12.32
CA ASP A 44 -8.63 -6.18 12.64
C ASP A 44 -7.68 -6.23 11.43
N ALA A 45 -8.14 -6.76 10.29
CA ALA A 45 -7.36 -6.92 9.07
C ALA A 45 -8.10 -6.41 7.82
N PRO A 46 -7.38 -5.85 6.82
CA PRO A 46 -7.97 -5.51 5.54
C PRO A 46 -8.45 -6.77 4.81
N ARG A 47 -9.52 -6.61 4.01
CA ARG A 47 -10.06 -7.67 3.16
C ARG A 47 -10.10 -7.18 1.72
N PRO A 48 -9.81 -8.05 0.74
CA PRO A 48 -9.87 -7.64 -0.66
C PRO A 48 -11.32 -7.45 -1.09
N ALA A 49 -11.62 -6.35 -1.78
CA ALA A 49 -12.96 -6.09 -2.31
C ALA A 49 -13.27 -6.96 -3.55
N THR A 50 -12.24 -7.31 -4.32
CA THR A 50 -12.32 -8.19 -5.49
C THR A 50 -11.26 -9.30 -5.44
N SER A 51 -11.43 -10.34 -6.25
CA SER A 51 -10.40 -11.40 -6.39
C SER A 51 -9.06 -10.87 -6.91
N SER A 52 -9.06 -9.77 -7.67
CA SER A 52 -7.85 -9.12 -8.14
C SER A 52 -7.11 -8.41 -7.01
N ASP A 53 -7.84 -7.75 -6.10
CA ASP A 53 -7.26 -7.10 -4.93
C ASP A 53 -6.60 -8.12 -3.99
N GLY A 54 -7.14 -9.34 -3.94
CA GLY A 54 -6.57 -10.44 -3.15
C GLY A 54 -5.12 -10.76 -3.51
N ARG A 55 -4.75 -10.66 -4.80
CA ARG A 55 -3.35 -10.87 -5.23
C ARG A 55 -2.42 -9.76 -4.72
N ALA A 56 -2.88 -8.51 -4.78
CA ALA A 56 -2.12 -7.37 -4.28
C ALA A 56 -1.96 -7.45 -2.75
N GLN A 57 -3.02 -7.83 -2.04
CA GLN A 57 -2.99 -8.04 -0.60
C GLN A 57 -2.00 -9.14 -0.21
N ALA A 58 -2.04 -10.31 -0.87
CA ALA A 58 -1.11 -11.40 -0.60
C ALA A 58 0.37 -11.00 -0.81
N MET A 59 0.64 -10.19 -1.84
CA MET A 59 1.98 -9.64 -2.10
C MET A 59 2.45 -8.72 -0.97
N VAL A 60 1.58 -7.84 -0.48
CA VAL A 60 1.87 -6.92 0.64
C VAL A 60 2.12 -7.71 1.92
N GLU A 61 1.26 -8.67 2.25
CA GLU A 61 1.39 -9.53 3.43
C GLU A 61 2.71 -10.32 3.41
N THR A 62 3.05 -10.93 2.28
CA THR A 62 4.30 -11.69 2.10
C THR A 62 5.53 -10.80 2.27
N THR A 63 5.48 -9.60 1.70
CA THR A 63 6.58 -8.62 1.77
C THR A 63 6.77 -8.11 3.20
N ALA A 64 5.66 -7.77 3.88
CA ALA A 64 5.70 -7.32 5.27
C ALA A 64 6.26 -8.42 6.19
N ALA A 65 5.79 -9.66 6.06
CA ALA A 65 6.30 -10.79 6.83
C ALA A 65 7.80 -11.01 6.59
N SER A 66 8.25 -10.93 5.33
CA SER A 66 9.67 -11.06 4.98
C SER A 66 10.51 -9.93 5.58
N PHE A 67 10.00 -8.69 5.55
CA PHE A 67 10.66 -7.54 6.17
C PHE A 67 10.83 -7.75 7.68
N PHE A 68 9.77 -8.07 8.41
CA PHE A 68 9.85 -8.25 9.86
C PHE A 68 10.79 -9.40 10.26
N ALA A 69 10.75 -10.51 9.51
CA ALA A 69 11.68 -11.62 9.71
C ALA A 69 13.14 -11.19 9.49
N ALA A 70 13.44 -10.49 8.41
CA ALA A 70 14.79 -10.03 8.09
C ALA A 70 15.29 -8.92 9.04
N ALA A 71 14.42 -7.97 9.37
CA ALA A 71 14.71 -6.84 10.26
C ALA A 71 14.80 -7.26 11.73
N ARG A 72 14.29 -8.45 12.10
CA ARG A 72 14.19 -8.93 13.48
C ARG A 72 13.38 -7.97 14.38
N ILE A 73 12.33 -7.39 13.81
CA ILE A 73 11.38 -6.50 14.49
C ILE A 73 10.02 -7.20 14.50
N ARG A 74 9.31 -7.15 15.62
CA ARG A 74 8.01 -7.80 15.81
C ARG A 74 6.87 -6.80 15.67
#